data_AF-U1QM30-F1
#
_entry.id   AF-U1QM30-F1
#
_cell.length_a   1.000
_cell.length_b   1.000
_cell.length_c   1.000
_cell.angle_alpha   90.00
_cell.angle_beta   90.00
_cell.angle_gamma   90.00
#
_symmetry.space_group_name_H-M   'P 1'
#
loop_
_entity.id
_entity.type
_entity.pdbx_description
1 polymer ?
#
loop_
_entity_poly.entity_id
_entity_poly.type
_entity_poly.pdbx_seq_one_letter_code
_entity_poly.pdbx_strand_id
1 'polypeptide(L)'
;MDEIGIDLSGRTPREVSTETLNDCDVVATMGCSTLELDADSVEVRDWALDDPDGQDFDAVRTIREEIEERVIALFDEFVDDA
;
A
#
# COMPACT_ATOMS: atom_id res chain seq x y z
N MET A 1 0.42 -5.13 14.21
CA MET A 1 1.15 -3.84 14.16
C MET A 1 1.65 -3.38 15.53
N ASP A 2 0.91 -3.63 16.62
CA ASP A 2 1.40 -3.34 17.99
C ASP A 2 2.76 -3.99 18.31
N GLU A 3 3.03 -5.17 17.74
CA GLU A 3 4.33 -5.88 17.86
C GLU A 3 5.55 -5.06 17.41
N ILE A 4 5.37 -4.07 16.53
CA ILE A 4 6.40 -3.12 16.07
C ILE A 4 6.12 -1.69 16.55
N GLY A 5 5.24 -1.53 17.55
CA GLY A 5 4.92 -0.24 18.16
C GLY A 5 4.03 0.69 17.33
N ILE A 6 3.34 0.16 16.31
CA ILE A 6 2.41 0.93 15.47
C ILE A 6 0.97 0.71 15.96
N ASP A 7 0.40 1.74 16.58
CA ASP A 7 -1.00 1.76 17.01
C ASP A 7 -1.93 2.03 15.82
N LEU A 8 -2.81 1.06 15.55
CA LEU A 8 -3.88 1.17 14.55
C LEU A 8 -5.28 1.21 15.16
N SER A 9 -5.42 1.23 16.49
CA SER A 9 -6.71 1.07 17.17
C SER A 9 -7.73 2.16 16.81
N GLY A 10 -7.28 3.37 16.48
CA GLY A 10 -8.12 4.48 16.04
C GLY A 10 -8.45 4.49 14.54
N ARG A 11 -8.03 3.49 13.77
CA ARG A 11 -8.21 3.44 12.31
C ARG A 11 -9.35 2.50 11.95
N THR A 12 -10.23 2.94 11.05
CA THR A 12 -11.29 2.11 10.48
C THR A 12 -11.12 2.00 8.97
N PRO A 13 -11.41 0.82 8.37
CA PRO A 13 -11.47 0.69 6.92
C PRO A 13 -12.37 1.75 6.31
N ARG A 14 -11.91 2.35 5.21
CA ARG A 14 -12.63 3.41 4.49
C ARG A 14 -12.46 3.20 3.00
N GLU A 15 -13.51 3.53 2.26
CA GLU A 15 -13.42 3.63 0.81
C GLU A 15 -12.51 4.80 0.42
N VAL A 16 -11.78 4.63 -0.68
CA VAL A 16 -11.00 5.70 -1.31
C VAL A 16 -11.75 6.13 -2.56
N SER A 17 -12.14 7.40 -2.61
CA SER A 17 -12.89 7.95 -3.75
C SER A 17 -11.99 8.13 -4.97
N THR A 18 -12.56 7.99 -6.17
CA THR A 18 -11.84 8.20 -7.45
C THR A 18 -11.19 9.59 -7.53
N GLU A 19 -11.83 10.63 -6.98
CA GLU A 19 -11.25 11.98 -6.90
C GLU A 19 -9.94 11.98 -6.11
N THR A 20 -9.88 11.26 -4.97
CA THR A 20 -8.65 11.13 -4.19
C THR A 20 -7.57 10.37 -4.96
N LEU A 21 -7.95 9.31 -5.67
CA LEU A 21 -6.99 8.53 -6.47
C LEU A 21 -6.40 9.36 -7.62
N ASN A 22 -7.20 10.22 -8.25
CA ASN A 22 -6.76 11.10 -9.33
C ASN A 22 -5.88 12.26 -8.86
N ASP A 23 -5.89 12.59 -7.57
CA ASP A 23 -5.06 13.65 -6.96
C ASP A 23 -3.70 13.13 -6.44
N CYS A 24 -3.49 11.81 -6.43
CA CYS A 24 -2.24 11.19 -5.97
C CYS A 24 -1.17 11.18 -7.07
N ASP A 25 0.10 11.27 -6.68
CA ASP A 25 1.21 11.02 -7.62
C ASP A 25 1.39 9.52 -7.92
N VAL A 26 1.17 8.68 -6.90
CA VAL A 26 1.28 7.21 -6.99
C VAL A 26 0.12 6.54 -6.29
N VAL A 27 -0.42 5.49 -6.92
CA VAL A 27 -1.41 4.60 -6.32
C VAL A 27 -0.87 3.17 -6.34
N ALA A 28 -0.63 2.60 -5.15
CA ALA A 28 -0.19 1.22 -5.00
C ALA A 28 -1.37 0.29 -4.65
N THR A 29 -1.60 -0.74 -5.46
CA THR A 29 -2.57 -1.80 -5.20
C THR A 29 -1.88 -3.03 -4.62
N MET A 30 -2.48 -3.61 -3.57
CA MET A 30 -1.90 -4.74 -2.82
C MET A 30 -2.48 -6.10 -3.22
N GLY A 31 -3.30 -6.18 -4.28
CA GLY A 31 -3.94 -7.43 -4.72
C GLY A 31 -4.66 -7.23 -6.05
N CYS A 32 -5.12 -8.33 -6.66
CA CYS A 32 -5.65 -8.42 -8.04
C CYS A 32 -6.80 -7.44 -8.30
N SER A 33 -6.42 -6.20 -8.58
CA SER A 33 -7.32 -5.09 -8.82
C SER A 33 -6.81 -4.44 -10.09
N THR A 34 -7.51 -4.70 -11.19
CA THR A 34 -7.38 -3.89 -12.41
C THR A 34 -7.94 -2.50 -12.09
N LEU A 35 -7.15 -1.69 -11.38
CA LEU A 35 -7.50 -0.33 -11.07
C LEU A 35 -7.19 0.52 -12.30
N GLU A 36 -8.23 0.96 -12.99
CA GLU A 36 -8.14 1.91 -14.09
C GLU A 36 -8.46 3.30 -13.53
N LEU A 37 -7.53 4.25 -13.69
CA LEU A 37 -7.70 5.65 -13.31
C LEU A 37 -7.81 6.51 -14.57
N ASP A 38 -8.65 7.54 -14.53
CA ASP A 38 -8.83 8.50 -15.63
C ASP A 38 -7.65 9.48 -15.77
N ALA A 39 -6.78 9.55 -14.77
CA ALA A 39 -5.66 10.49 -14.73
C ALA A 39 -4.37 9.85 -15.25
N ASP A 40 -3.90 10.31 -16.43
CA ASP A 40 -2.61 9.92 -17.04
C ASP A 40 -1.38 10.31 -16.18
N SER A 41 -1.54 11.21 -15.22
CA SER A 41 -0.45 11.67 -14.35
C SER A 41 -0.20 10.79 -13.13
N VAL A 42 -1.08 9.82 -12.85
CA VAL A 42 -0.98 8.96 -11.66
C VAL A 42 -0.26 7.69 -12.02
N GLU A 43 0.85 7.40 -11.33
CA GLU A 43 1.54 6.12 -11.50
C GLU A 43 0.83 5.03 -10.69
N VAL A 44 0.21 4.06 -11.38
CA VAL A 44 -0.42 2.90 -10.75
C VAL A 44 0.58 1.76 -10.64
N ARG A 45 0.83 1.27 -9.43
CA ARG A 45 1.72 0.15 -9.14
C ARG A 45 0.94 -1.03 -8.55
N ASP A 46 1.01 -2.19 -9.20
CA ASP A 46 0.48 -3.43 -8.63
C ASP A 46 1.60 -4.18 -7.91
N TRP A 47 1.45 -4.36 -6.59
CA TRP A 47 2.42 -5.07 -5.76
C TRP A 47 2.17 -6.57 -5.69
N ALA A 48 1.04 -7.04 -6.23
CA ALA A 48 0.64 -8.46 -6.30
C ALA A 48 0.87 -9.24 -4.99
N LEU A 49 0.54 -8.64 -3.85
CA LEU A 49 0.76 -9.27 -2.54
C LEU A 49 -0.27 -10.38 -2.28
N ASP A 50 0.14 -11.37 -1.50
CA ASP A 50 -0.76 -12.41 -0.99
C ASP A 50 -1.75 -11.83 0.03
N ASP A 51 -2.99 -12.32 0.01
CA ASP A 51 -4.03 -11.88 0.94
C ASP A 51 -3.78 -12.48 2.35
N PRO A 52 -3.59 -11.65 3.39
CA PRO A 52 -3.31 -12.12 4.74
C PRO A 52 -4.54 -12.74 5.45
N ASP A 53 -5.75 -12.61 4.91
CA ASP A 53 -6.97 -13.14 5.51
C ASP A 53 -6.92 -14.67 5.61
N GLY A 54 -7.18 -15.17 6.82
CA GLY A 54 -7.14 -16.61 7.10
C GLY A 54 -5.75 -17.24 7.13
N GLN A 55 -4.67 -16.48 6.96
CA GLN A 55 -3.30 -16.97 7.10
C GLN A 55 -2.80 -16.96 8.54
N ASP A 56 -1.77 -17.75 8.83
CA ASP A 56 -1.08 -17.75 10.12
C ASP A 56 -0.26 -16.47 10.33
N PHE A 57 -0.02 -16.12 11.60
CA PHE A 57 0.69 -14.89 11.98
C PHE A 57 2.09 -14.76 11.35
N ASP A 58 2.82 -15.87 11.15
CA ASP A 58 4.14 -15.81 10.52
C ASP A 58 4.04 -15.39 9.04
N ALA A 59 3.01 -15.83 8.32
CA ALA A 59 2.79 -15.37 6.94
C ALA A 59 2.37 -13.90 6.90
N VAL A 60 1.52 -13.45 7.82
CA VAL A 60 1.15 -12.04 7.95
C VAL A 60 2.38 -11.16 8.23
N ARG A 61 3.34 -11.63 9.05
CA ARG A 61 4.60 -10.91 9.29
C ARG A 61 5.44 -10.80 8.03
N THR A 62 5.56 -11.88 7.25
CA THR A 62 6.27 -11.85 5.97
C THR A 62 5.66 -10.83 5.02
N ILE A 63 4.32 -10.83 4.86
CA ILE A 63 3.62 -9.86 4.01
C ILE A 63 3.87 -8.42 4.49
N ARG A 64 3.85 -8.19 5.81
CA ARG A 64 4.16 -6.88 6.40
C ARG A 64 5.57 -6.43 6.08
N GLU A 65 6.57 -7.30 6.22
CA GLU A 65 7.97 -7.00 5.91
C GLU A 65 8.14 -6.65 4.42
N GLU A 66 7.46 -7.40 3.54
CA GLU A 66 7.41 -7.10 2.11
C GLU A 66 6.81 -5.73 1.78
N ILE A 67 5.75 -5.33 2.51
CA ILE A 67 5.12 -4.02 2.38
C ILE A 67 6.09 -2.93 2.85
N GLU A 68 6.77 -3.15 3.98
CA GLU A 68 7.74 -2.20 4.53
C GLU A 68 8.88 -1.92 3.53
N GLU A 69 9.49 -2.96 2.97
CA GLU A 69 10.57 -2.81 1.99
C GLU A 69 10.11 -2.03 0.74
N ARG A 70 8.90 -2.32 0.23
CA ARG A 70 8.35 -1.60 -0.92
C ARG A 70 8.03 -0.14 -0.61
N VAL A 71 7.50 0.14 0.57
CA VAL A 71 7.22 1.52 1.01
C VAL A 71 8.52 2.31 1.14
N ILE A 72 9.57 1.73 1.74
CA ILE A 72 10.88 2.37 1.85
C ILE A 72 11.45 2.68 0.46
N ALA A 73 11.46 1.69 -0.44
CA ALA A 73 11.94 1.88 -1.81
C ALA A 73 11.15 2.97 -2.56
N LEU A 74 9.83 3.02 -2.36
CA LEU A 74 8.99 4.08 -2.92
C LEU A 74 9.43 5.45 -2.37
N PHE A 75 9.63 5.59 -1.06
CA PHE A 75 10.09 6.86 -0.51
C PHE A 75 11.49 7.25 -1.02
N ASP A 76 12.41 6.30 -1.18
CA ASP A 76 13.72 6.56 -1.79
C ASP A 76 13.57 7.07 -3.23
N GLU A 77 12.63 6.56 -4.03
CA GLU A 77 12.40 7.08 -5.39
C GLU A 77 11.87 8.52 -5.41
N PHE A 78 11.03 8.91 -4.43
CA PHE A 78 10.35 10.21 -4.43
C PHE A 78 11.05 11.30 -3.59
N VAL A 79 11.91 10.91 -2.63
CA VAL A 79 12.51 11.84 -1.66
C VAL A 79 14.00 12.08 -1.90
N ASP A 80 14.69 11.26 -2.72
CA ASP A 80 16.13 11.41 -3.00
C ASP A 80 16.46 12.51 -4.04
N ASP A 81 15.51 13.38 -4.42
CA ASP A 81 15.76 14.59 -5.22
C ASP A 81 16.14 15.82 -4.35
N ALA A 82 16.96 15.63 -3.30
CA ALA A 82 17.41 16.71 -2.40
C ALA A 82 18.94 16.87 -2.36
#